data_AF-A0A2V7GPR7-F1
#
_entry.id   AF-A0A2V7GPR7-F1
#
_cell.length_a   1.000
_cell.length_b   1.000
_cell.length_c   1.000
_cell.angle_alpha   90.00
_cell.angle_beta   90.00
_cell.angle_gamma   90.00
#
_symmetry.space_group_name_H-M   'P 1'
#
loop_
_entity.id
_entity.type
_entity.pdbx_description
1 polymer ?
#
loop_
_entity_poly.entity_id
_entity_poly.type
_entity_poly.pdbx_seq_one_letter_code
_entity_poly.pdbx_strand_id
1 'polypeptide(L)' 'MQLTLTAEGAAVLEEVLIEYLSELRTEIARTDAYEWRERLKSKETFLRKILQQIATQGLSHIV' A
#
# COMPACT_ATOMS: atom_id res chain seq x y z
N MET A 1 1.86 12.49 -12.48
CA MET A 1 1.95 11.25 -13.27
C MET A 1 0.72 10.42 -12.96
N GLN A 2 0.00 9.92 -13.97
CA GLN A 2 -1.24 9.15 -13.80
C GLN A 2 -0.99 7.72 -14.27
N LEU A 3 -1.30 6.75 -13.42
CA LEU A 3 -1.20 5.32 -13.72
C LEU A 3 -2.62 4.78 -13.87
N THR A 4 -2.89 4.13 -15.00
CA THR A 4 -4.19 3.48 -15.27
C THR A 4 -3.99 1.97 -15.18
N LEU A 5 -4.82 1.29 -14.40
CA LEU A 5 -4.74 -0.16 -14.20
C LEU A 5 -5.99 -0.84 -14.77
N THR A 6 -5.82 -2.05 -15.29
CA THR A 6 -6.93 -2.97 -15.54
C THR A 6 -7.46 -3.52 -14.21
N ALA A 7 -8.66 -4.11 -14.20
CA ALA A 7 -9.19 -4.76 -13.00
C ALA A 7 -8.25 -5.85 -12.46
N GLU A 8 -7.68 -6.66 -13.35
CA GLU A 8 -6.68 -7.67 -13.01
C GLU A 8 -5.40 -7.04 -12.43
N GLY A 9 -4.89 -5.99 -13.07
CA GLY A 9 -3.71 -5.29 -12.58
C GLY A 9 -3.93 -4.61 -11.22
N ALA A 10 -5.15 -4.12 -10.97
CA ALA A 10 -5.54 -3.56 -9.68
C ALA A 10 -5.58 -4.64 -8.58
N ALA A 11 -6.12 -5.82 -8.88
CA ALA A 11 -6.16 -6.94 -7.94
C ALA A 11 -4.76 -7.46 -7.59
N VAL A 12 -3.89 -7.63 -8.59
CA VAL A 12 -2.48 -8.02 -8.37
C VAL A 12 -1.73 -6.97 -7.55
N LEU A 13 -1.95 -5.68 -7.84
CA LEU A 13 -1.33 -4.60 -7.09
C LEU A 13 -1.81 -4.56 -5.64
N GLU A 14 -3.11 -4.78 -5.41
CA GLU A 14 -3.68 -4.88 -4.06
C GLU A 14 -3.02 -6.01 -3.26
N GLU A 15 -2.92 -7.21 -3.84
CA GLU A 15 -2.31 -8.39 -3.21
C GLU A 15 -0.85 -8.11 -2.80
N VAL A 16 -0.03 -7.63 -3.73
CA VAL A 16 1.39 -7.33 -3.50
C VAL A 16 1.56 -6.23 -2.44
N LEU A 17 0.71 -5.21 -2.45
CA LEU A 17 0.76 -4.15 -1.45
C LEU A 17 0.38 -4.64 -0.05
N ILE A 18 -0.59 -5.55 0.07
CA ILE A 18 -0.98 -6.16 1.34
C ILE A 18 0.17 -6.99 1.92
N GLU A 19 0.81 -7.83 1.11
CA GLU A 19 1.97 -8.63 1.50
C GLU A 19 3.12 -7.73 1.96
N TYR A 20 3.50 -6.75 1.15
CA TYR A 20 4.58 -5.83 1.46
C TYR A 20 4.30 -5.00 2.72
N LEU A 21 3.05 -4.57 2.94
CA LEU A 21 2.67 -3.87 4.18
C LEU A 21 2.80 -4.77 5.42
N SER A 22 2.63 -6.08 5.28
CA SER A 22 2.87 -7.03 6.38
C SER A 22 4.33 -7.02 6.80
N GLU A 23 5.24 -7.17 5.83
CA GLU A 23 6.69 -7.13 6.07
C GLU A 23 7.15 -5.77 6.60
N LEU A 24 6.62 -4.69 6.04
CA LEU A 24 6.97 -3.32 6.44
C LEU A 24 6.63 -3.06 7.92
N ARG A 25 5.51 -3.59 8.43
CA ARG A 25 5.18 -3.49 9.87
C ARG A 25 6.21 -4.22 10.73
N THR A 26 6.69 -5.38 10.29
CA THR A 26 7.76 -6.10 10.98
C THR A 26 9.08 -5.30 10.95
N GLU A 27 9.42 -4.68 9.83
CA GLU A 27 10.62 -3.84 9.72
C GLU A 27 10.54 -2.61 10.64
N ILE A 28 9.40 -1.92 10.66
CA ILE A 28 9.16 -0.78 11.57
C ILE A 28 9.36 -1.20 13.03
N ALA A 29 8.79 -2.34 13.42
CA ALA A 29 8.88 -2.85 14.79
C ALA A 29 10.32 -3.20 15.19
N ARG A 30 11.16 -3.60 14.24
CA ARG A 30 12.56 -4.02 14.47
C ARG A 30 13.59 -2.90 14.28
N THR A 31 13.19 -1.75 13.75
CA THR A 31 14.11 -0.65 13.44
C THR A 31 14.31 0.26 14.63
N ASP A 32 15.50 0.34 15.23
CA ASP A 32 15.75 1.26 16.36
C ASP A 32 16.11 2.69 15.94
N ALA A 33 16.69 2.87 14.75
CA ALA A 33 17.05 4.19 14.23
C ALA A 33 15.78 5.02 13.96
N TYR A 34 15.54 6.04 14.79
CA TYR A 34 14.32 6.85 14.77
C TYR A 34 14.01 7.42 13.39
N GLU A 35 14.97 8.08 12.74
CA GLU A 35 14.77 8.69 11.43
C GLU A 35 14.43 7.65 10.35
N TRP A 36 15.03 6.46 10.41
CA TRP A 36 14.69 5.37 9.51
C TRP A 36 13.27 4.86 9.78
N ARG A 37 12.91 4.65 11.05
CA ARG A 37 11.58 4.22 11.46
C ARG A 37 10.50 5.19 10.99
N GLU A 38 10.72 6.50 11.08
CA GLU A 38 9.75 7.52 10.61
C GLU A 38 9.61 7.54 9.08
N ARG A 39 10.69 7.26 8.34
CA ARG A 39 10.61 7.07 6.88
C ARG A 39 9.79 5.83 6.52
N LEU A 40 9.98 4.72 7.23
CA LEU A 40 9.19 3.50 7.04
C LEU A 40 7.70 3.72 7.33
N LYS A 41 7.35 4.42 8.42
CA LYS A 41 5.95 4.79 8.72
C LYS A 41 5.33 5.70 7.66
N SER A 42 6.12 6.64 7.14
CA SER A 42 5.69 7.52 6.04
C SER A 42 5.40 6.70 4.78
N LYS A 43 6.25 5.72 4.47
CA LYS A 43 6.04 4.76 3.39
C LYS A 43 4.77 3.93 3.62
N GLU A 44 4.58 3.39 4.81
CA GLU A 44 3.37 2.63 5.18
C GLU A 44 2.10 3.45 4.95
N THR A 45 2.10 4.70 5.41
CA THR A 45 0.98 5.62 5.25
C THR A 45 0.66 5.88 3.78
N PHE A 46 1.68 6.07 2.96
CA PHE A 46 1.50 6.28 1.53
C PHE A 46 0.92 5.05 0.82
N LEU A 47 1.41 3.85 1.12
CA LEU A 47 0.92 2.61 0.52
C LEU A 47 -0.52 2.28 0.94
N ARG A 48 -0.90 2.57 2.19
CA ARG A 48 -2.29 2.46 2.66
C ARG A 48 -3.24 3.38 1.88
N LYS A 49 -2.79 4.59 1.51
CA LYS A 49 -3.58 5.49 0.66
C LYS A 49 -3.77 4.94 -0.75
N ILE A 50 -2.74 4.30 -1.31
CA ILE A 50 -2.86 3.65 -2.63
C ILE A 50 -3.87 2.50 -2.56
N LEU A 51 -3.79 1.64 -1.55
CA LEU A 51 -4.78 0.57 -1.34
C LEU A 51 -6.20 1.11 -1.22
N GLN A 52 -6.40 2.19 -0.46
CA GLN A 52 -7.70 2.83 -0.34
C GLN A 52 -8.22 3.35 -1.69
N GLN A 53 -7.34 3.90 -2.53
CA GLN A 53 -7.71 4.36 -3.88
C GLN A 53 -8.09 3.19 -4.78
N ILE A 54 -7.36 2.07 -4.73
CA ILE A 54 -7.69 0.84 -5.46
C ILE A 54 -9.06 0.31 -5.04
N ALA A 55 -9.32 0.19 -3.73
CA ALA A 55 -10.60 -0.28 -3.19
C ALA A 55 -11.76 0.64 -3.60
N THR A 56 -11.56 1.95 -3.56
CA THR A 56 -12.60 2.93 -3.95
C THR A 56 -12.91 2.87 -5.45
N GLN A 57 -11.90 2.64 -6.30
CA GLN A 57 -12.12 2.49 -7.75
C GLN A 57 -12.70 1.11 -8.11
N GLY A 58 -12.36 0.05 -7.38
CA GLY A 58 -12.96 -1.27 -7.53
C GLY A 58 -14.44 -1.33 -7.14
N LEU A 59 -14.85 -0.58 -6.11
CA LEU A 59 -16.26 -0.44 -5.72
C LEU A 59 -17.11 0.34 -6.74
N SER A 60 -16.49 1.09 -7.65
CA SER A 60 -17.20 1.87 -8.66
C SER A 60 -17.72 1.03 -9.84
N HIS A 61 -17.34 -0.26 -9.92
CA HIS A 61 -17.79 -1.20 -10.95
C HIS A 61 -18.82 -2.23 -10.45
N ILE A 62 -19.23 -2.13 -9.18
CA ILE A 62 -20.27 -2.97 -8.57
C ILE A 62 -21.40 -2.07 -8.05
N VAL A 63 -22.13 -1.42 -8.96
CA VAL A 63 -23.53 -0.97 -8.78
C VAL A 63 -24.23 -1.08 -10.12
#